data_AF-A0A920W2I8-F1
#
_entry.id   AF-A0A920W2I8-F1
#
_cell.length_a   1.000
_cell.length_b   1.000
_cell.length_c   1.000
_cell.angle_alpha   90.00
_cell.angle_beta   90.00
_cell.angle_gamma   90.00
#
_symmetry.space_group_name_H-M   'P 1'
#
loop_
_entity.id
_entity.type
_entity.pdbx_description
1 polymer ?
#
loop_
_entity_poly.entity_id
_entity_poly.type
_entity_poly.pdbx_seq_one_letter_code
_entity_poly.pdbx_strand_id
1 'polypeptide(L)'
;MWGKPTVLNNAETWATVPKIIEKGADWYASMGNDNANGCKIWAISGNIKYNGLMELDMKTTLREALDDYCGGIQKKKDLKVVHVGGVTGGFLPPELADTRQTTKAFECWCFDGASQLCCI
;
A
#
# COMPACT_ATOMS: atom_id res chain seq x y z
N MET A 1 -15.90 23.88 5.21
CA MET A 1 -17.26 23.66 4.69
C MET A 1 -18.15 24.80 5.16
N TRP A 2 -18.96 25.40 4.29
CA TRP A 2 -19.80 26.57 4.62
C TRP A 2 -19.03 27.73 5.31
N GLY A 3 -17.81 28.01 4.86
CA GLY A 3 -16.96 29.06 5.43
C GLY A 3 -16.40 28.78 6.83
N LYS A 4 -16.54 27.54 7.34
CA LYS A 4 -15.97 27.12 8.62
C LYS A 4 -14.68 26.31 8.44
N PRO A 5 -13.77 26.34 9.43
CA PRO A 5 -12.67 25.39 9.52
C PRO A 5 -13.22 23.96 9.42
N THR A 6 -12.62 23.14 8.57
CA THR A 6 -13.08 21.76 8.36
C THR A 6 -11.87 20.89 8.11
N VAL A 7 -11.78 19.80 8.87
CA VAL A 7 -10.74 18.80 8.70
C VAL A 7 -11.23 17.78 7.68
N LEU A 8 -10.48 17.63 6.60
CA LEU A 8 -10.72 16.64 5.55
C LEU A 8 -9.59 15.63 5.57
N ASN A 9 -9.91 14.36 5.77
CA ASN A 9 -8.95 13.25 5.72
C ASN A 9 -9.54 12.09 4.91
N ASN A 10 -8.68 11.17 4.50
CA ASN A 10 -9.11 9.89 3.92
C ASN A 10 -9.89 9.06 4.97
N ALA A 11 -10.82 8.23 4.50
CA ALA A 11 -11.57 7.31 5.34
C ALA A 11 -10.66 6.36 6.15
N GLU A 12 -9.60 5.85 5.53
CA GLU A 12 -8.59 4.99 6.17
C GLU A 12 -7.95 5.70 7.38
N THR A 13 -7.57 6.97 7.24
CA THR A 13 -7.00 7.75 8.33
C THR A 13 -7.96 7.82 9.53
N TRP A 14 -9.24 8.10 9.28
CA TRP A 14 -10.25 8.14 10.34
C TRP A 14 -10.53 6.77 10.96
N ALA A 15 -10.47 5.69 10.16
CA ALA A 15 -10.63 4.32 10.66
C ALA A 15 -9.47 3.90 11.57
N THR A 16 -8.27 4.43 11.35
CA THR A 16 -7.07 4.11 12.14
C THR A 16 -7.03 4.87 13.48
N VAL A 17 -7.50 6.11 13.54
CA VAL A 17 -7.43 6.98 14.74
C VAL A 17 -7.96 6.31 16.02
N PRO A 18 -9.14 5.65 16.04
CA PRO A 18 -9.64 4.98 17.25
C PRO A 18 -8.67 3.94 17.81
N LYS A 19 -7.99 3.18 16.95
CA LYS A 19 -7.02 2.16 17.38
C LYS A 19 -5.75 2.78 17.94
N ILE A 20 -5.31 3.93 17.41
CA ILE A 20 -4.19 4.69 17.97
C ILE A 20 -4.55 5.21 19.36
N ILE A 21 -5.76 5.72 19.57
CA ILE A 21 -6.21 6.20 20.89
C ILE A 21 -6.29 5.03 21.89
N GLU A 22 -6.81 3.88 21.45
CA GLU A 22 -6.97 2.69 22.30
C GLU A 22 -5.63 2.08 22.73
N LYS A 23 -4.67 1.97 21.80
CA LYS A 23 -3.42 1.22 22.02
C LYS A 23 -2.18 2.11 22.23
N GLY A 24 -2.32 3.41 22.04
CA GLY A 24 -1.24 4.38 22.14
C GLY A 24 -0.50 4.63 20.81
N ALA A 25 0.15 5.80 20.74
CA ALA A 25 0.93 6.21 19.58
C ALA A 25 2.16 5.31 19.34
N ASP A 26 2.82 4.87 20.42
CA ASP A 26 4.00 4.00 20.33
C ASP A 26 3.68 2.64 19.71
N TRP A 27 2.49 2.10 20.00
CA TRP A 27 2.01 0.88 19.34
C TRP A 27 1.91 1.08 17.83
N TYR A 28 1.30 2.19 17.39
CA TYR A 28 1.17 2.49 15.97
C TYR A 28 2.53 2.73 15.29
N ALA A 29 3.44 3.43 15.97
CA ALA A 29 4.79 3.71 15.51
C ALA A 29 5.71 2.48 15.51
N SER A 30 5.38 1.42 16.25
CA SER A 30 6.14 0.16 16.23
C SER A 30 5.98 -0.64 14.94
N MET A 31 4.88 -0.39 14.21
CA MET A 31 4.59 -0.95 12.89
C MET A 31 5.12 -0.01 11.80
N GLY A 32 5.56 -0.55 10.67
CA GLY A 32 6.14 0.25 9.60
C GLY A 32 7.61 0.63 9.79
N ASN A 33 8.10 1.58 9.00
CA ASN A 33 9.53 1.94 8.94
C ASN A 33 9.77 3.41 9.32
N ASP A 34 11.03 3.80 9.49
CA ASP A 34 11.47 5.12 9.97
C ASP A 34 10.80 6.33 9.29
N ASN A 35 10.26 6.17 8.07
CA ASN A 35 9.61 7.23 7.31
C ASN A 35 8.11 6.98 7.03
N ALA A 36 7.56 5.82 7.41
CA ALA A 36 6.17 5.46 7.20
C ALA A 36 5.70 4.46 8.28
N ASN A 37 5.06 5.01 9.33
CA ASN A 37 4.56 4.24 10.46
C ASN A 37 3.15 3.67 10.22
N GLY A 38 2.87 2.53 10.86
CA GLY A 38 1.60 1.85 10.83
C GLY A 38 1.47 0.79 9.74
N CYS A 39 0.22 0.43 9.49
CA CYS A 39 -0.19 -0.48 8.42
C CYS A 39 -1.05 0.27 7.41
N LYS A 40 -1.13 -0.27 6.20
CA LYS A 40 -1.96 0.28 5.12
C LYS A 40 -2.74 -0.81 4.42
N ILE A 41 -3.92 -0.49 3.95
CA ILE A 41 -4.77 -1.39 3.20
C ILE A 41 -4.37 -1.34 1.72
N TRP A 42 -4.03 -2.51 1.18
CA TRP A 42 -3.62 -2.69 -0.20
C TRP A 42 -4.78 -3.31 -0.98
N ALA A 43 -5.18 -2.64 -2.05
CA ALA A 43 -6.17 -3.17 -2.99
C ALA A 43 -5.45 -3.82 -4.17
N ILE A 44 -5.29 -5.14 -4.12
CA ILE A 44 -4.55 -5.93 -5.10
C ILE A 44 -5.52 -6.51 -6.12
N SER A 45 -5.24 -6.26 -7.39
CA SER A 45 -6.09 -6.61 -8.52
C SER A 45 -5.27 -7.03 -9.75
N GLY A 46 -5.95 -7.43 -10.83
CA GLY A 46 -5.31 -7.82 -12.08
C GLY A 46 -4.97 -9.32 -12.15
N ASN A 47 -3.89 -9.63 -12.84
CA ASN A 47 -3.46 -10.98 -13.21
C ASN A 47 -2.75 -11.73 -12.06
N ILE A 48 -3.39 -11.80 -10.89
CA ILE A 48 -2.85 -12.41 -9.68
C ILE A 48 -3.76 -13.55 -9.19
N LYS A 49 -3.22 -14.56 -8.51
CA LYS A 49 -3.98 -15.75 -8.09
C LYS A 49 -5.03 -15.42 -7.02
N TYR A 50 -4.66 -14.70 -5.97
CA TYR A 50 -5.56 -14.22 -4.93
C TYR A 50 -5.59 -12.70 -4.93
N ASN A 51 -6.72 -12.12 -5.29
CA ASN A 51 -6.96 -10.68 -5.32
C ASN A 51 -7.83 -10.25 -4.14
N GLY A 52 -7.85 -8.96 -3.83
CA GLY A 52 -8.68 -8.41 -2.77
C GLY A 52 -8.02 -7.28 -2.00
N LEU A 53 -8.51 -7.08 -0.77
CA LEU A 53 -7.98 -6.11 0.18
C LEU A 53 -7.13 -6.84 1.21
N MET A 54 -5.92 -6.34 1.46
CA MET A 54 -5.03 -6.86 2.50
C MET A 54 -4.45 -5.70 3.31
N GLU A 55 -4.60 -5.75 4.63
CA GLU A 55 -3.89 -4.83 5.52
C GLU A 55 -2.48 -5.37 5.75
N LEU A 56 -1.47 -4.62 5.29
CA LEU A 56 -0.07 -5.02 5.36
C LEU A 56 0.74 -3.98 6.14
N ASP A 57 1.73 -4.46 6.90
CA ASP A 57 2.74 -3.61 7.52
C ASP A 57 3.55 -2.91 6.42
N MET A 58 3.84 -1.62 6.59
CA MET A 58 4.63 -0.81 5.65
C MET A 58 6.08 -1.33 5.45
N LYS A 59 6.54 -2.31 6.23
CA LYS A 59 7.81 -3.03 5.99
C LYS A 59 7.71 -4.03 4.83
N THR A 60 6.51 -4.48 4.49
CA THR A 60 6.26 -5.50 3.47
C THR A 60 6.66 -4.98 2.09
N THR A 61 7.46 -5.74 1.37
CA THR A 61 7.82 -5.45 -0.02
C THR A 61 6.68 -5.83 -0.97
N LEU A 62 6.69 -5.25 -2.18
CA LEU A 62 5.70 -5.62 -3.19
C LEU A 62 5.86 -7.09 -3.60
N ARG A 63 7.09 -7.61 -3.65
CA ARG A 63 7.35 -9.02 -3.96
C ARG A 63 6.75 -9.96 -2.92
N GLU A 64 7.00 -9.72 -1.64
CA GLU A 64 6.39 -10.50 -0.55
C GLU A 64 4.85 -10.44 -0.64
N ALA A 65 4.28 -9.26 -0.84
CA ALA A 65 2.82 -9.09 -1.04
C ALA A 65 2.27 -9.97 -2.17
N LEU A 66 2.90 -9.93 -3.35
CA LEU A 66 2.39 -10.61 -4.54
C LEU A 66 2.66 -12.13 -4.52
N ASP A 67 3.86 -12.54 -4.13
CA ASP A 67 4.29 -13.93 -4.23
C ASP A 67 3.81 -14.74 -3.02
N ASP A 68 3.99 -14.23 -1.79
CA ASP A 68 3.69 -14.99 -0.56
C ASP A 68 2.21 -14.89 -0.18
N TYR A 69 1.64 -13.68 -0.21
CA TYR A 69 0.26 -13.47 0.23
C TYR A 69 -0.76 -13.68 -0.90
N CYS A 70 -0.48 -13.16 -2.09
CA CYS A 70 -1.40 -13.27 -3.23
C CYS A 70 -1.19 -14.54 -4.07
N GLY A 71 -0.20 -15.37 -3.74
CA GLY A 71 0.04 -16.67 -4.39
C GLY A 71 0.57 -16.58 -5.82
N GLY A 72 1.17 -15.44 -6.18
CA GLY A 72 1.85 -15.20 -7.44
C GLY A 72 0.91 -14.95 -8.63
N ILE A 73 1.53 -14.64 -9.78
CA ILE A 73 0.86 -14.33 -11.04
C ILE A 73 0.12 -15.56 -11.58
N GLN A 74 -1.07 -15.34 -12.14
CA GLN A 74 -1.88 -16.45 -12.64
C GLN A 74 -1.15 -17.22 -13.74
N LYS A 75 -1.47 -18.52 -13.83
CA LYS A 75 -0.88 -19.43 -14.84
C LYS A 75 0.65 -19.54 -14.75
N LYS A 76 1.26 -19.20 -13.61
CA LYS A 76 2.71 -19.26 -13.37
C LYS A 76 3.50 -18.47 -14.42
N LYS A 77 2.96 -17.33 -14.85
CA LYS A 77 3.66 -16.40 -15.74
C LYS A 77 4.56 -15.48 -14.92
N ASP A 78 5.50 -14.83 -15.59
CA ASP A 78 6.30 -13.78 -14.97
C ASP A 78 5.49 -12.50 -14.84
N LEU A 79 5.70 -11.79 -13.73
CA LEU A 79 5.24 -10.41 -13.56
C LEU A 79 5.86 -9.54 -14.66
N LYS A 80 5.05 -8.73 -15.35
CA LYS A 80 5.57 -7.78 -16.36
C LYS A 80 5.60 -6.38 -15.84
N VAL A 81 4.56 -5.96 -15.14
CA VAL A 81 4.48 -4.63 -14.55
C VAL A 81 3.44 -4.61 -13.43
N VAL A 82 3.69 -3.76 -12.43
CA VAL A 82 2.69 -3.44 -11.41
C VAL A 82 2.33 -1.97 -11.54
N HIS A 83 1.06 -1.68 -11.78
CA HIS A 83 0.55 -0.32 -11.72
C HIS A 83 0.21 0.01 -10.27
N VAL A 84 0.88 1.02 -9.71
CA VAL A 84 0.75 1.40 -8.29
C VAL A 84 0.24 2.83 -8.17
N GLY A 85 -0.78 3.04 -7.33
CA GLY A 85 -1.28 4.37 -7.01
C GLY A 85 -2.62 4.75 -7.65
N GLY A 86 -3.36 3.76 -8.17
CA GLY A 86 -4.60 4.01 -8.90
C GLY A 86 -4.36 4.72 -10.24
N VAL A 87 -5.39 5.35 -10.82
CA VAL A 87 -5.30 5.94 -12.19
C VAL A 87 -4.23 7.00 -12.38
N THR A 88 -3.81 7.68 -11.31
CA THR A 88 -2.73 8.68 -11.30
C THR A 88 -1.37 8.09 -10.94
N GLY A 89 -1.36 6.79 -10.64
CA GLY A 89 -0.20 6.00 -10.28
C GLY A 89 0.73 5.71 -11.45
N GLY A 90 1.95 5.26 -11.13
CA GLY A 90 2.95 4.88 -12.14
C GLY A 90 3.09 3.37 -12.29
N PHE A 91 3.97 2.97 -13.20
CA PHE A 91 4.26 1.59 -13.51
C PHE A 91 5.61 1.18 -12.95
N LEU A 92 5.63 0.17 -12.08
CA LEU A 92 6.85 -0.45 -11.56
C LEU A 92 7.20 -1.69 -12.37
N PRO A 93 8.43 -1.77 -12.91
CA PRO A 93 8.91 -2.98 -13.53
C PRO A 93 9.30 -4.03 -12.45
N PRO A 94 9.38 -5.32 -12.81
CA PRO A 94 9.52 -6.41 -11.84
C PRO A 94 10.79 -6.34 -10.98
N GLU A 95 11.85 -5.72 -11.48
CA GLU A 95 13.13 -5.55 -10.79
C GLU A 95 13.02 -4.61 -9.58
N LEU A 96 11.99 -3.76 -9.56
CA LEU A 96 11.72 -2.85 -8.45
C LEU A 96 10.71 -3.42 -7.45
N ALA A 97 10.18 -4.65 -7.65
CA ALA A 97 9.20 -5.24 -6.74
C ALA A 97 9.78 -5.55 -5.35
N ASP A 98 11.09 -5.66 -5.22
CA ASP A 98 11.79 -5.83 -3.93
C ASP A 98 11.94 -4.51 -3.15
N THR A 99 11.47 -3.40 -3.72
CA THR A 99 11.50 -2.10 -3.05
C THR A 99 10.46 -2.06 -1.92
N ARG A 100 10.90 -1.64 -0.73
CA ARG A 100 10.00 -1.41 0.40
C ARG A 100 9.12 -0.19 0.16
N GLN A 101 7.91 -0.28 0.68
CA GLN A 101 6.95 0.81 0.62
C GLN A 101 7.33 1.88 1.64
N THR A 102 7.90 2.96 1.12
CA THR A 102 8.11 4.19 1.86
C THR A 102 7.51 5.31 1.04
N THR A 103 7.00 6.33 1.73
CA THR A 103 6.55 7.59 1.10
C THR A 103 7.60 8.14 0.12
N LYS A 104 8.88 8.01 0.44
CA LYS A 104 10.01 8.45 -0.39
C LYS A 104 10.37 7.53 -1.56
N ALA A 105 10.30 6.22 -1.38
CA ALA A 105 10.63 5.25 -2.43
C ALA A 105 9.64 5.32 -3.59
N PHE A 106 8.38 5.63 -3.28
CA PHE A 106 7.32 5.83 -4.26
C PHE A 106 7.35 7.25 -4.85
N GLU A 107 7.72 8.30 -4.10
CA GLU A 107 7.91 9.66 -4.63
C GLU A 107 8.84 9.75 -5.86
N CYS A 108 9.87 8.90 -5.96
CA CYS A 108 10.77 8.91 -7.12
C CYS A 108 10.21 8.22 -8.39
N TRP A 109 9.15 7.41 -8.29
CA TRP A 109 8.76 6.53 -9.42
C TRP A 109 7.25 6.34 -9.62
N CYS A 110 6.42 6.38 -8.57
CA CYS A 110 4.97 6.13 -8.60
C CYS A 110 4.29 6.74 -7.36
N PHE A 111 3.22 7.54 -7.47
CA PHE A 111 2.50 8.04 -6.29
C PHE A 111 1.79 6.89 -5.52
N ASP A 112 2.18 6.60 -4.27
CA ASP A 112 1.46 5.65 -3.39
C ASP A 112 0.23 6.32 -2.74
N GLY A 113 -0.74 6.70 -3.56
CA GLY A 113 -2.01 7.29 -3.12
C GLY A 113 -2.85 6.32 -2.30
N ALA A 114 -3.96 5.84 -2.88
CA ALA A 114 -4.88 4.92 -2.21
C ALA A 114 -4.40 3.45 -2.16
N SER A 115 -3.08 3.20 -2.30
CA SER A 115 -2.44 1.87 -2.34
C SER A 115 -3.18 0.82 -3.17
N GLN A 116 -3.60 1.24 -4.36
CA GLN A 116 -4.16 0.35 -5.37
C GLN A 116 -3.03 -0.23 -6.21
N LEU A 117 -3.04 -1.56 -6.35
CA LEU A 117 -2.08 -2.34 -7.12
C LEU A 117 -2.82 -3.14 -8.19
N CYS A 118 -2.42 -2.96 -9.44
CA CYS A 118 -2.89 -3.78 -10.55
C CYS A 118 -1.72 -4.52 -11.18
N CYS A 119 -1.74 -5.85 -11.09
CA CYS A 119 -0.73 -6.72 -11.67
C CYS A 119 -1.08 -7.04 -13.12
N ILE A 120 -0.12 -6.92 -14.02
CA ILE A 120 -0.26 -7.24 -15.44
C ILE A 120 0.70 -8.38 -15.80
#